data_AF-A0A160PIJ9-F1
#
_entry.id   AF-A0A160PIJ9-F1
#
_cell.length_a   1.000
_cell.length_b   1.000
_cell.length_c   1.000
_cell.angle_alpha   90.00
_cell.angle_beta   90.00
_cell.angle_gamma   90.00
#
_symmetry.space_group_name_H-M   'P 1'
#
loop_
_entity.id
_entity.type
_entity.pdbx_description
1 polymer ?
#
loop_
_entity_poly.entity_id
_entity_poly.type
_entity_poly.pdbx_seq_one_letter_code
_entity_poly.pdbx_strand_id
1 'polypeptide(L)'
;MMSENETFYDNEIAPALAGLAKRCQDRGLSFLAVVEWEPGEHGRTLTLQAGSGLGIRMADAAAQAGNNADGLILALMKYAHEHGHSSMLLKQLGVPLTPEKSAA
;
A
#
# COMPACT_ATOMS: atom_id res chain seq x y z
N MET A 1 11.87 -26.69 -0.21
CA MET A 1 12.37 -26.63 -1.60
C MET A 1 11.69 -25.42 -2.19
N MET A 2 12.43 -24.42 -2.67
CA MET A 2 11.85 -23.22 -3.28
C MET A 2 11.11 -23.63 -4.56
N SER A 3 10.00 -22.98 -4.86
CA SER A 3 9.25 -23.31 -6.08
C SER A 3 9.89 -22.71 -7.32
N GLU A 4 9.53 -23.24 -8.48
CA GLU A 4 10.00 -22.70 -9.76
C GLU A 4 9.57 -21.24 -9.94
N ASN A 5 8.36 -20.88 -9.47
CA ASN A 5 7.85 -19.52 -9.52
C ASN A 5 8.57 -18.59 -8.54
N GLU A 6 8.88 -19.05 -7.33
CA GLU A 6 9.67 -18.28 -6.34
C GLU A 6 11.08 -18.02 -6.89
N THR A 7 11.71 -19.03 -7.48
CA THR A 7 13.05 -18.90 -8.09
C THR A 7 13.05 -17.92 -9.28
N PHE A 8 12.01 -17.95 -10.11
CA PHE A 8 11.83 -16.99 -11.20
C PHE A 8 11.56 -15.58 -10.67
N TYR A 9 10.77 -15.45 -9.61
CA TYR A 9 10.52 -14.17 -8.96
C TYR A 9 11.82 -13.53 -8.47
N ASP A 10 12.61 -14.27 -7.70
CA ASP A 10 13.86 -13.77 -7.10
C ASP A 10 14.92 -13.40 -8.15
N ASN A 11 15.06 -14.22 -9.19
CA ASN A 11 16.11 -14.03 -10.20
C ASN A 11 15.76 -13.03 -11.29
N GLU A 12 14.47 -12.90 -11.65
CA GLU A 12 14.05 -12.09 -12.80
C GLU A 12 13.11 -10.95 -12.43
N ILE A 13 12.05 -11.24 -11.67
CA ILE A 13 10.99 -10.25 -11.40
C ILE A 13 11.41 -9.21 -10.37
N ALA A 14 11.94 -9.62 -9.22
CA ALA A 14 12.35 -8.71 -8.16
C ALA A 14 13.42 -7.70 -8.64
N PRO A 15 14.48 -8.09 -9.39
CA PRO A 15 15.43 -7.14 -9.95
C PRO A 15 14.81 -6.18 -10.97
N ALA A 16 13.92 -6.66 -11.83
CA ALA A 16 13.23 -5.83 -12.82
C ALA A 16 12.32 -4.78 -12.16
N LEU A 17 11.58 -5.18 -11.12
CA LEU A 17 10.75 -4.29 -10.32
C LEU A 17 11.57 -3.25 -9.57
N ALA A 18 12.72 -3.63 -9.00
CA ALA A 18 13.63 -2.68 -8.34
C ALA A 18 14.15 -1.62 -9.31
N GLY A 19 14.54 -2.02 -10.52
CA GLY A 19 14.96 -1.10 -11.58
C GLY A 19 13.84 -0.15 -12.01
N LEU A 20 12.60 -0.65 -12.13
CA LEU A 20 11.44 0.17 -12.47
C LEU A 20 11.08 1.14 -11.34
N ALA A 21 11.07 0.68 -10.09
CA ALA A 21 10.80 1.49 -8.92
C ALA A 21 11.79 2.66 -8.80
N LYS A 22 13.09 2.41 -9.03
CA LYS A 22 14.11 3.46 -9.09
C LYS A 22 13.80 4.50 -10.17
N ARG A 23 13.46 4.07 -11.39
CA ARG A 23 13.10 5.00 -12.48
C ARG A 23 11.87 5.84 -12.15
N CYS A 24 10.88 5.27 -11.47
CA CYS A 24 9.72 6.00 -10.96
C CYS A 24 10.13 7.00 -9.89
N GLN A 25 10.95 6.58 -8.92
CA GLN A 25 11.47 7.43 -7.85
C GLN A 25 12.20 8.65 -8.41
N ASP A 26 13.14 8.43 -9.34
CA ASP A 26 13.96 9.48 -9.97
C ASP A 26 13.11 10.52 -10.74
N ARG A 27 11.87 10.17 -11.11
CA ARG A 27 10.91 11.04 -11.80
C ARG A 27 9.82 11.59 -10.90
N GLY A 28 9.88 11.33 -9.58
CA GLY A 28 8.84 11.75 -8.65
C GLY A 28 7.50 11.04 -8.85
N LEU A 29 7.52 9.82 -9.39
CA LEU A 29 6.34 8.96 -9.52
C LEU A 29 6.26 8.02 -8.32
N SER A 30 5.04 7.79 -7.84
CA SER A 30 4.79 6.72 -6.87
C SER A 30 4.57 5.39 -7.60
N PHE A 31 5.13 4.32 -7.05
CA PHE A 31 5.09 2.98 -7.62
C PHE A 31 4.82 1.94 -6.52
N LEU A 32 3.95 0.99 -6.84
CA LEU A 32 3.67 -0.19 -6.03
C LEU A 32 3.56 -1.38 -6.98
N ALA A 33 4.19 -2.48 -6.62
CA ALA A 33 3.97 -3.79 -7.22
C ALA A 33 3.83 -4.84 -6.12
N VAL A 34 2.86 -5.74 -6.29
CA VAL A 34 2.68 -6.96 -5.51
C VAL A 34 2.67 -8.11 -6.51
N VAL A 35 3.51 -9.11 -6.30
CA VAL A 35 3.58 -10.31 -7.15
C VAL A 35 3.45 -11.51 -6.24
N GLU A 36 2.40 -12.29 -6.48
CA GLU A 36 2.13 -13.55 -5.79
C GLU A 36 2.65 -14.69 -6.67
N TRP A 37 3.56 -15.51 -6.15
CA TRP A 37 4.08 -16.69 -6.87
C TRP A 37 3.40 -17.99 -6.43
N GLU A 38 2.81 -18.00 -5.24
CA GLU A 38 1.94 -19.04 -4.71
C GLU A 38 0.87 -18.42 -3.80
N PRO A 39 -0.29 -19.06 -3.59
CA PRO A 39 -1.34 -18.50 -2.75
C PRO A 39 -0.84 -18.13 -1.34
N GLY A 40 -0.81 -16.84 -1.04
CA GLY A 40 -0.31 -16.27 0.22
C GLY A 40 1.17 -15.88 0.22
N GLU A 41 1.98 -16.40 -0.71
CA GLU A 41 3.40 -16.10 -0.83
C GLU A 41 3.62 -15.03 -1.91
N HIS A 42 4.12 -13.87 -1.49
CA HIS A 42 4.21 -12.71 -2.36
C HIS A 42 5.35 -11.78 -1.97
N GLY A 43 5.78 -11.00 -2.97
CA GLY A 43 6.80 -9.99 -2.83
C GLY A 43 6.23 -8.63 -3.18
N ARG A 44 6.72 -7.60 -2.50
CA ARG A 44 6.24 -6.23 -2.62
C ARG A 44 7.38 -5.26 -2.89
N THR A 45 7.24 -4.44 -3.92
CA THR A 45 8.13 -3.31 -4.23
C THR A 45 7.35 -2.01 -4.08
N LEU A 46 7.85 -1.09 -3.26
CA LEU A 46 7.17 0.17 -2.97
C LEU A 46 8.11 1.38 -3.10
N THR A 47 7.60 2.45 -3.71
CA THR A 47 8.14 3.80 -3.63
C THR A 47 6.97 4.77 -3.59
N LEU A 48 6.77 5.46 -2.47
CA LEU A 48 5.72 6.48 -2.34
C LEU A 48 6.32 7.87 -2.23
N GLN A 49 5.84 8.78 -3.05
CA GLN A 49 6.12 10.21 -2.91
C GLN A 49 5.28 10.82 -1.79
N ALA A 50 5.77 11.88 -1.14
CA ALA A 50 5.04 12.53 -0.04
C ALA A 50 3.61 12.94 -0.43
N GLY A 51 3.42 13.45 -1.65
CA GLY A 51 2.13 13.85 -2.21
C GLY A 51 1.34 12.73 -2.90
N SER A 52 1.68 11.46 -2.71
CA SER A 52 0.98 10.36 -3.39
C SER A 52 -0.51 10.32 -3.03
N GLY A 53 -1.37 10.18 -4.02
CA GLY A 53 -2.82 10.11 -3.82
C GLY A 53 -3.27 8.91 -2.99
N LEU A 54 -4.50 8.98 -2.47
CA LEU A 54 -5.06 7.94 -1.58
C LEU A 54 -5.13 6.56 -2.24
N GLY A 55 -5.44 6.48 -3.55
CA GLY A 55 -5.63 5.19 -4.23
C GLY A 55 -4.42 4.25 -4.10
N ILE A 56 -3.19 4.75 -4.33
CA ILE A 56 -1.99 3.93 -4.20
C ILE A 56 -1.63 3.65 -2.73
N ARG A 57 -1.94 4.58 -1.82
CA ARG A 57 -1.78 4.36 -0.37
C ARG A 57 -2.72 3.28 0.15
N MET A 58 -3.95 3.22 -0.36
CA MET A 58 -4.91 2.16 -0.05
C MET A 58 -4.45 0.81 -0.60
N ALA A 59 -3.95 0.77 -1.84
CA ALA A 59 -3.41 -0.45 -2.42
C ALA A 59 -2.22 -0.97 -1.60
N ASP A 60 -1.32 -0.09 -1.17
CA ASP A 60 -0.19 -0.45 -0.30
C ASP A 60 -0.67 -0.94 1.08
N ALA A 61 -1.65 -0.26 1.68
CA ALA A 61 -2.25 -0.70 2.95
C ALA A 61 -2.91 -2.07 2.83
N ALA A 62 -3.63 -2.35 1.74
CA ALA A 62 -4.24 -3.65 1.49
C ALA A 62 -3.17 -4.74 1.31
N ALA A 63 -2.10 -4.44 0.57
CA ALA A 63 -0.97 -5.36 0.42
C ALA A 63 -0.29 -5.68 1.76
N GLN A 64 -0.10 -4.68 2.63
CA GLN A 64 0.49 -4.87 3.97
C GLN A 64 -0.44 -5.59 4.94
N ALA A 65 -1.75 -5.36 4.84
CA ALA A 65 -2.74 -6.02 5.67
C ALA A 65 -2.85 -7.53 5.36
N GLY A 66 -2.46 -7.94 4.14
CA GLY A 66 -2.61 -9.32 3.68
C GLY A 66 -4.08 -9.75 3.78
N ASN A 67 -4.33 -10.88 4.42
CA ASN A 67 -5.69 -11.41 4.64
C ASN A 67 -6.38 -10.83 5.91
N ASN A 68 -5.83 -9.78 6.53
CA ASN A 68 -6.41 -9.17 7.72
C ASN A 68 -7.24 -7.93 7.38
N ALA A 69 -8.57 -8.09 7.30
CA ALA A 69 -9.48 -6.99 7.03
C ALA A 69 -9.38 -5.84 8.06
N ASP A 70 -9.15 -6.15 9.34
CA ASP A 70 -9.02 -5.13 10.38
C ASP A 70 -7.80 -4.24 10.13
N GLY A 71 -6.69 -4.81 9.65
CA GLY A 71 -5.50 -4.05 9.29
C GLY A 71 -5.77 -3.01 8.21
N LEU A 72 -6.54 -3.38 7.18
CA LEU A 72 -6.95 -2.45 6.13
C LEU A 72 -7.90 -1.37 6.65
N ILE A 73 -8.90 -1.75 7.47
CA ILE A 73 -9.85 -0.81 8.06
C ILE A 73 -9.11 0.20 8.95
N LEU A 74 -8.18 -0.24 9.80
CA LEU A 74 -7.38 0.63 10.66
C LEU A 74 -6.52 1.61 9.83
N ALA A 75 -5.93 1.14 8.73
CA ALA A 75 -5.17 2.02 7.83
C ALA A 75 -6.06 3.10 7.18
N LEU A 76 -7.29 2.74 6.79
CA LEU A 76 -8.28 3.69 6.27
C LEU A 76 -8.72 4.69 7.32
N MET A 77 -9.02 4.23 8.53
CA MET A 77 -9.38 5.11 9.66
C MET A 77 -8.25 6.10 9.96
N LYS A 78 -7.00 5.62 10.05
CA LYS A 78 -5.83 6.48 10.27
C LYS A 78 -5.69 7.55 9.19
N TYR A 79 -5.76 7.17 7.91
CA TYR A 79 -5.68 8.14 6.82
C TYR A 79 -6.81 9.18 6.90
N ALA A 80 -8.02 8.74 7.22
CA ALA A 80 -9.19 9.57 7.37
C ALA A 80 -9.09 10.55 8.56
N HIS A 81 -8.48 10.16 9.68
CA HIS A 81 -8.17 11.07 10.77
C HIS A 81 -7.18 12.18 10.35
N GLU A 82 -6.18 11.84 9.53
CA GLU A 82 -5.13 12.77 9.09
C GLU A 82 -5.59 13.72 7.96
N HIS A 83 -6.47 13.26 7.06
CA HIS A 83 -6.81 13.98 5.82
C HIS A 83 -8.31 14.26 5.64
N GLY A 84 -9.16 13.75 6.52
CA GLY A 84 -10.61 13.76 6.38
C GLY A 84 -11.11 12.69 5.41
N HIS A 85 -12.44 12.55 5.34
CA HIS A 85 -13.10 11.60 4.44
C HIS A 85 -14.57 11.96 4.18
N SER A 86 -15.15 11.35 3.15
CA SER A 86 -16.59 11.43 2.85
C SER A 86 -17.35 10.11 3.09
N SER A 87 -16.66 9.07 3.59
CA SER A 87 -17.26 7.75 3.85
C SER A 87 -18.29 7.79 4.98
N MET A 88 -19.50 7.29 4.71
CA MET A 88 -20.56 7.12 5.70
C MET A 88 -20.21 6.05 6.74
N LEU A 89 -19.56 4.96 6.33
CA LEU A 89 -19.19 3.85 7.21
C LEU A 89 -18.15 4.28 8.25
N LEU A 90 -17.11 5.02 7.82
CA LEU A 90 -16.10 5.55 8.74
C LEU A 90 -16.73 6.52 9.76
N LYS A 91 -17.71 7.32 9.33
CA LYS A 91 -18.48 8.18 10.24
C LYS A 91 -19.27 7.37 11.27
N GLN A 92 -19.92 6.27 10.85
CA GLN A 92 -20.63 5.37 11.76
C GLN A 92 -19.70 4.68 12.76
N LEU A 93 -18.45 4.43 12.36
CA LEU A 93 -17.38 3.91 13.22
C LEU A 93 -16.74 4.98 14.12
N GLY A 94 -17.22 6.24 14.08
CA GLY A 94 -16.75 7.32 14.93
C GLY A 94 -15.58 8.15 14.38
N VAL A 95 -15.15 7.91 13.15
CA VAL A 95 -14.11 8.73 12.51
C VAL A 95 -14.70 10.07 12.05
N PRO A 96 -14.06 11.22 12.37
CA PRO A 96 -14.55 12.53 11.99
C PRO A 96 -14.37 12.81 10.49
N LEU A 97 -15.38 13.45 9.88
CA LEU A 97 -15.40 13.77 8.44
C LEU A 97 -14.26 14.73 8.04
N THR A 98 -13.89 15.63 8.94
CA THR A 98 -12.77 16.56 8.77
C THR A 98 -11.58 16.07 9.59
N PRO A 99 -10.34 16.34 9.15
CA PRO A 99 -9.16 15.97 9.93
C PRO A 99 -9.28 16.45 11.37
N GLU A 100 -8.82 15.62 12.31
CA GLU A 100 -8.62 16.12 13.67
C GLU A 100 -7.54 17.18 13.58
N LYS A 101 -7.82 18.40 14.04
CA LYS A 101 -6.77 19.41 14.19
C LYS A 101 -5.69 18.77 15.04
N SER A 102 -4.51 18.53 14.47
CA SER A 102 -3.34 18.19 15.27
C SER A 102 -3.24 19.25 16.36
N ALA A 103 -3.37 18.84 17.62
CA ALA A 103 -3.09 19.73 18.74
C ALA A 103 -1.65 20.22 18.51
N ALA A 104 -1.52 21.52 18.28
CA ALA A 104 -0.23 22.19 18.11
C ALA A 104 0.60 22.09 19.39
#